data_AF-A0A9D4Y3J7-F1
#
_entry.id   AF-A0A9D4Y3J7-F1
#
_cell.length_a   1.000
_cell.length_b   1.000
_cell.length_c   1.000
_cell.angle_alpha   90.00
_cell.angle_beta   90.00
_cell.angle_gamma   90.00
#
_symmetry.space_group_name_H-M   'P 1'
#
loop_
_entity.id
_entity.type
_entity.pdbx_description
1 polymer ?
#
loop_
_entity_poly.entity_id
_entity_poly.type
_entity_poly.pdbx_seq_one_letter_code
_entity_poly.pdbx_strand_id
1 'polypeptide(L)'
;MIMLSSLQGYISWSQIQKSACTKVLWFTIWNIFFANVLSGSALYRLNYLLEPKEFPRVLAEAVPAQASFFMAYVVAFGWTNIASELFQLIPLFYNYVNRFFGGDCGDDFEAPTIPYHKEVPRILFFGLLGVTYFILAPLILPFLLIYFCLGYIIYRNQLLYVYVPKFETRGEFWPTVHNYTIFSLILMHIIVIGIFGMKKLPIASGLILPLSIATLLFNEYCQKRFFPIFQGYPVECLIKKDREDQNNPNMSEFYDKLNKAYNDPALMPIKYSGRPRSRRTPLLSSESQNSARESQSQDMLV
;
A
#
# COMPACT_ATOMS: atom_id res chain seq x y z
N MET A 1 -12.64 -0.94 4.76
CA MET A 1 -11.74 0.24 4.70
C MET A 1 -11.73 0.96 3.34
N ILE A 2 -11.72 0.25 2.20
CA ILE A 2 -11.86 0.90 0.87
C ILE A 2 -13.19 1.64 0.76
N MET A 3 -14.32 0.98 1.08
CA MET A 3 -15.65 1.61 1.07
C MET A 3 -15.71 2.87 1.96
N LEU A 4 -15.14 2.82 3.17
CA LEU A 4 -15.07 3.99 4.05
C LEU A 4 -14.22 5.12 3.46
N SER A 5 -13.24 4.79 2.63
CA SER A 5 -12.39 5.80 1.97
C SER A 5 -13.03 6.34 0.69
N SER A 6 -13.81 5.55 -0.03
CA SER A 6 -14.59 6.05 -1.17
C SER A 6 -15.73 6.97 -0.72
N LEU A 7 -16.35 6.69 0.44
CA LEU A 7 -17.36 7.56 1.05
C LEU A 7 -16.82 8.95 1.44
N GLN A 8 -15.50 9.13 1.57
CA GLN A 8 -14.90 10.44 1.85
C GLN A 8 -14.87 11.36 0.62
N GLY A 9 -15.19 10.85 -0.58
CA GLY A 9 -15.30 11.67 -1.78
C GLY A 9 -13.97 12.01 -2.47
N TYR A 10 -12.95 11.16 -2.35
CA TYR A 10 -11.74 11.32 -3.17
C TYR A 10 -12.03 11.07 -4.65
N ILE A 11 -11.47 11.92 -5.52
CA ILE A 11 -11.67 11.87 -6.97
C ILE A 11 -10.85 10.72 -7.60
N SER A 12 -9.66 10.44 -7.07
CA SER A 12 -8.73 9.48 -7.67
C SER A 12 -8.64 8.17 -6.88
N TRP A 13 -8.50 7.06 -7.61
CA TRP A 13 -8.32 5.73 -7.02
C TRP A 13 -7.04 5.61 -6.18
N SER A 14 -5.96 6.27 -6.59
CA SER A 14 -4.69 6.30 -5.85
C SER A 14 -4.87 6.90 -4.45
N GLN A 15 -5.58 8.02 -4.33
CA GLN A 15 -5.88 8.68 -3.05
C GLN A 15 -6.79 7.83 -2.18
N ILE A 16 -7.81 7.17 -2.75
CA ILE A 16 -8.67 6.24 -2.01
C ILE A 16 -7.83 5.11 -1.41
N GLN A 17 -6.93 4.51 -2.19
CA GLN A 17 -6.07 3.45 -1.71
C GLN A 17 -5.06 3.92 -0.65
N LYS A 18 -4.46 5.10 -0.83
CA LYS A 18 -3.57 5.70 0.17
C LYS A 18 -4.29 5.97 1.49
N SER A 19 -5.48 6.55 1.43
CA SER A 19 -6.31 6.81 2.60
C SER A 19 -6.76 5.51 3.27
N ALA A 20 -7.14 4.49 2.51
CA ALA A 20 -7.47 3.17 3.03
C ALA A 20 -6.27 2.50 3.72
N CYS A 21 -5.07 2.61 3.13
CA CYS A 21 -3.81 2.12 3.69
C CYS A 21 -3.55 2.73 5.09
N THR A 22 -3.61 4.06 5.21
CA THR A 22 -3.42 4.76 6.49
C THR A 22 -4.43 4.32 7.55
N LYS A 23 -5.71 4.13 7.18
CA LYS A 23 -6.76 3.66 8.10
C LYS A 23 -6.52 2.21 8.54
N VAL A 24 -6.18 1.31 7.61
CA VAL A 24 -5.86 -0.10 7.93
C VAL A 24 -4.68 -0.15 8.87
N LEU A 25 -3.64 0.64 8.62
CA LEU A 25 -2.44 0.65 9.46
C LEU A 25 -2.72 1.10 10.89
N TRP A 26 -3.43 2.22 11.07
CA TRP A 26 -3.85 2.66 12.40
C TRP A 26 -4.75 1.64 13.10
N PHE A 27 -5.69 1.05 12.37
CA PHE A 27 -6.55 0.00 12.90
C PHE A 27 -5.74 -1.23 13.36
N THR A 28 -4.78 -1.68 12.55
CA THR A 28 -3.91 -2.81 12.87
C THR A 28 -3.05 -2.52 14.10
N ILE A 29 -2.47 -1.32 14.21
CA ILE A 29 -1.67 -0.93 15.38
C ILE A 29 -2.54 -0.91 16.65
N TRP A 30 -3.70 -0.27 16.61
CA TRP A 30 -4.57 -0.20 17.79
C TRP A 30 -5.16 -1.56 18.17
N ASN A 31 -5.63 -2.32 17.20
CA ASN A 31 -6.34 -3.57 17.45
C ASN A 31 -5.39 -4.76 17.67
N ILE A 32 -4.36 -4.92 16.84
CA ILE A 32 -3.47 -6.10 16.94
C ILE A 32 -2.34 -5.84 17.92
N PHE A 33 -1.75 -4.64 17.97
CA PHE A 33 -0.69 -4.37 18.92
C PHE A 33 -1.25 -3.93 20.28
N PHE A 34 -1.87 -2.76 20.36
CA PHE A 34 -2.31 -2.21 21.64
C PHE A 34 -3.39 -3.07 22.31
N ALA A 35 -4.41 -3.55 21.60
CA ALA A 35 -5.47 -4.33 22.25
C ALA A 35 -4.96 -5.67 22.77
N ASN A 36 -4.02 -6.36 22.09
CA ASN A 36 -3.43 -7.60 22.62
C ASN A 36 -2.51 -7.34 23.81
N VAL A 37 -1.65 -6.31 23.72
CA VAL A 37 -0.77 -5.89 24.82
C VAL A 37 -1.59 -5.49 26.05
N LEU A 38 -2.61 -4.65 25.86
CA LEU A 38 -3.45 -4.17 26.93
C LEU A 38 -4.37 -5.27 27.45
N SER A 39 -4.95 -6.15 26.62
CA SER A 39 -5.81 -7.25 27.08
C SER A 39 -5.09 -8.19 28.04
N GLY A 40 -3.82 -8.52 27.74
CA GLY A 40 -3.00 -9.36 28.62
C GLY A 40 -2.72 -8.74 30.01
N SER A 41 -2.79 -7.41 30.13
CA SER A 41 -2.57 -6.69 31.40
C SER A 41 -3.84 -6.08 32.02
N ALA A 42 -4.88 -5.84 31.22
CA ALA A 42 -6.10 -5.14 31.59
C ALA A 42 -6.99 -5.96 32.51
N LEU A 43 -6.99 -7.29 32.37
CA LEU A 43 -7.78 -8.17 33.24
C LEU A 43 -7.48 -7.99 34.75
N TYR A 44 -6.34 -7.41 35.10
CA TYR A 44 -5.95 -7.16 36.49
C TYR A 44 -5.88 -5.67 36.89
N ARG A 45 -6.01 -4.71 35.97
CA ARG A 45 -5.62 -3.29 36.21
C ARG A 45 -6.51 -2.22 35.56
N LEU A 46 -7.77 -2.50 35.20
CA LEU A 46 -8.67 -1.53 34.54
C LEU A 46 -8.77 -0.17 35.26
N ASN A 47 -8.69 -0.15 36.59
CA ASN A 47 -8.79 1.09 37.38
C ASN A 47 -7.54 2.00 37.29
N TYR A 48 -6.38 1.48 36.88
CA TYR A 48 -5.12 2.25 36.76
C TYR A 48 -4.82 2.72 35.32
N LEU A 49 -5.53 2.19 34.31
CA LEU A 49 -5.35 2.58 32.91
C LEU A 49 -5.84 3.99 32.58
N LEU A 50 -6.72 4.54 33.43
CA LEU A 50 -7.30 5.88 33.24
C LEU A 50 -6.35 7.01 33.68
N GLU A 51 -5.23 6.68 34.32
CA GLU A 51 -4.28 7.67 34.82
C GLU A 51 -3.10 7.81 33.83
N PRO A 52 -2.97 8.95 33.12
CA PRO A 52 -1.98 9.11 32.04
C PRO A 52 -0.53 8.89 32.47
N LYS A 53 -0.26 9.10 33.77
CA LYS A 53 1.08 8.98 34.36
C LYS A 53 1.57 7.53 34.42
N GLU A 54 0.65 6.56 34.48
CA GLU A 54 0.97 5.14 34.60
C GLU A 54 0.99 4.42 33.25
N PHE A 55 0.58 5.07 32.17
CA PHE A 55 0.53 4.47 30.84
C PHE A 55 1.89 3.89 30.36
N PRO A 56 3.03 4.61 30.46
CA PRO A 56 4.33 4.03 30.10
C PRO A 56 4.73 2.85 30.99
N ARG A 57 4.33 2.86 32.27
CA ARG A 57 4.62 1.78 33.22
C ARG A 57 3.87 0.51 32.86
N VAL A 58 2.59 0.63 32.54
CA VAL A 58 1.76 -0.51 32.11
C VAL A 58 2.30 -1.10 30.81
N LEU A 59 2.66 -0.27 29.82
CA LEU A 59 3.28 -0.73 28.58
C LEU A 59 4.60 -1.48 28.82
N ALA A 60 5.42 -0.98 29.74
CA ALA A 60 6.71 -1.56 30.05
C ALA A 60 6.62 -2.97 30.68
N GLU A 61 5.53 -3.27 31.36
CA GLU A 61 5.25 -4.61 31.92
C GLU A 61 4.56 -5.52 30.87
N ALA A 62 3.57 -4.97 30.17
CA ALA A 62 2.71 -5.68 29.23
C ALA A 62 3.41 -6.11 27.94
N VAL A 63 4.21 -5.20 27.35
CA VAL A 63 4.83 -5.42 26.04
C VAL A 63 5.81 -6.60 26.08
N PRO A 64 6.77 -6.68 27.03
CA PRO A 64 7.67 -7.83 27.12
C PRO A 64 6.95 -9.16 27.39
N ALA A 65 5.88 -9.14 28.20
CA ALA A 65 5.10 -10.34 28.50
C ALA A 65 4.46 -10.96 27.24
N GLN A 66 4.10 -10.13 26.25
CA GLN A 66 3.50 -10.58 24.99
C GLN A 66 4.53 -10.89 23.88
N ALA A 67 5.84 -10.84 24.16
CA ALA A 67 6.86 -11.09 23.15
C ALA A 67 6.72 -12.47 22.48
N SER A 68 6.44 -13.52 23.27
CA SER A 68 6.25 -14.89 22.74
C SER A 68 5.05 -14.99 21.80
N PHE A 69 3.96 -14.29 22.11
CA PHE A 69 2.79 -14.21 21.23
C PHE A 69 3.14 -13.54 19.89
N PHE A 70 3.84 -12.40 19.91
CA PHE A 70 4.21 -11.72 18.67
C PHE A 70 5.26 -12.48 17.85
N MET A 71 6.18 -13.21 18.49
CA MET A 71 7.08 -14.13 17.79
C MET A 71 6.29 -15.22 17.05
N ALA A 72 5.35 -15.88 17.74
CA ALA A 72 4.47 -16.87 17.13
C ALA A 72 3.60 -16.25 16.03
N TYR A 73 3.12 -15.02 16.21
CA TYR A 73 2.35 -14.28 15.22
C TYR A 73 3.15 -14.01 13.93
N VAL A 74 4.42 -13.60 14.06
CA VAL A 74 5.31 -13.39 12.89
C VAL A 74 5.53 -14.68 12.12
N VAL A 75 5.78 -15.79 12.82
CA VAL A 75 5.98 -17.10 12.16
C VAL A 75 4.69 -17.60 11.53
N ALA A 76 3.60 -17.66 12.31
CA ALA A 76 2.34 -18.24 11.86
C ALA A 76 1.63 -17.37 10.82
N PHE A 77 1.47 -16.07 11.04
CA PHE A 77 0.80 -15.20 10.08
C PHE A 77 1.76 -14.65 9.04
N GLY A 78 2.97 -14.23 9.41
CA GLY A 78 3.92 -13.65 8.45
C GLY A 78 4.33 -14.66 7.38
N TRP A 79 4.84 -15.83 7.78
CA TRP A 79 5.35 -16.81 6.82
C TRP A 79 4.24 -17.47 6.02
N THR A 80 3.10 -17.80 6.64
CA THR A 80 1.95 -18.36 5.92
C THR A 80 1.37 -17.37 4.92
N ASN A 81 1.33 -16.06 5.23
CA ASN A 81 0.87 -15.08 4.25
C ASN A 81 1.83 -14.98 3.06
N ILE A 82 3.15 -14.93 3.29
CA ILE A 82 4.14 -14.92 2.21
C ILE A 82 4.03 -16.20 1.35
N ALA A 83 3.84 -17.36 1.97
CA ALA A 83 3.66 -18.61 1.24
C ALA A 83 2.36 -18.59 0.42
N SER A 84 1.25 -18.13 1.00
CA SER A 84 -0.04 -17.96 0.30
C SER A 84 0.07 -17.02 -0.90
N GLU A 85 0.85 -15.95 -0.74
CA GLU A 85 1.13 -14.97 -1.77
C GLU A 85 1.93 -15.60 -2.92
N LEU A 86 3.00 -16.35 -2.62
CA LEU A 86 3.77 -17.11 -3.61
C LEU A 86 2.89 -18.07 -4.43
N PHE A 87 2.00 -18.82 -3.77
CA PHE A 87 1.09 -19.73 -4.45
C PHE A 87 -0.07 -19.01 -5.15
N GLN A 88 -0.29 -17.71 -4.92
CA GLN A 88 -1.47 -16.97 -5.38
C GLN A 88 -2.76 -17.74 -5.12
N LEU A 89 -2.94 -18.21 -3.88
CA LEU A 89 -4.07 -19.09 -3.53
C LEU A 89 -5.43 -18.48 -3.87
N ILE A 90 -5.58 -17.16 -3.71
CA ILE A 90 -6.84 -16.46 -3.95
C ILE A 90 -7.19 -16.42 -5.46
N PRO A 91 -6.33 -15.89 -6.37
CA PRO A 91 -6.58 -15.97 -7.82
C PRO A 91 -6.77 -17.40 -8.33
N LEU A 92 -5.95 -18.36 -7.87
CA LEU A 92 -6.05 -19.75 -8.30
C LEU A 92 -7.37 -20.38 -7.88
N PHE A 93 -7.80 -20.17 -6.64
CA PHE A 93 -9.07 -20.69 -6.15
C PHE A 93 -10.25 -20.07 -6.89
N TYR A 94 -10.22 -18.75 -7.13
CA TYR A 94 -11.26 -18.08 -7.90
C TYR A 94 -11.35 -18.62 -9.34
N ASN A 95 -10.21 -18.79 -10.02
CA ASN A 95 -10.17 -19.38 -11.35
C ASN A 95 -10.70 -20.82 -11.35
N TYR A 96 -10.30 -21.63 -10.36
CA TYR A 96 -10.78 -23.01 -10.23
C TYR A 96 -12.31 -23.08 -10.04
N VAL A 97 -12.85 -22.25 -9.15
CA VAL A 97 -14.31 -22.16 -8.90
C VAL A 97 -15.03 -21.64 -10.14
N ASN A 98 -14.52 -20.59 -10.78
CA ASN A 98 -15.14 -20.01 -11.98
C ASN A 98 -15.12 -21.00 -13.16
N ARG A 99 -14.07 -21.82 -13.29
CA ARG A 99 -14.02 -22.90 -14.28
C ARG A 99 -14.99 -24.04 -13.97
N PHE A 100 -15.25 -24.30 -12.68
CA PHE A 100 -16.16 -25.37 -12.27
C PHE A 100 -17.64 -24.97 -12.37
N PHE A 101 -17.97 -23.72 -12.06
CA PHE A 101 -19.36 -23.22 -12.07
C PHE A 101 -19.72 -22.35 -13.28
N GLY A 102 -18.74 -21.72 -13.93
CA GLY A 102 -18.92 -20.87 -15.09
C GLY A 102 -18.59 -21.61 -16.39
N GLY A 103 -19.58 -21.80 -17.25
CA GLY A 103 -19.35 -22.27 -18.62
C GLY A 103 -18.62 -21.21 -19.44
N ASP A 104 -17.63 -21.66 -20.22
CA ASP A 104 -16.81 -20.96 -21.24
C ASP A 104 -17.11 -19.45 -21.40
N CYS A 105 -16.79 -18.68 -20.36
CA CYS A 105 -16.92 -17.23 -20.36
C CYS A 105 -15.54 -16.68 -20.71
N GLY A 106 -15.51 -15.88 -21.77
CA GLY A 106 -14.34 -15.63 -22.62
C GLY A 106 -13.09 -15.10 -21.94
N ASP A 107 -12.00 -15.17 -22.73
CA ASP A 107 -10.58 -14.90 -22.47
C ASP A 107 -10.20 -13.52 -21.89
N ASP A 108 -11.11 -12.79 -21.25
CA ASP A 108 -10.81 -11.52 -20.58
C ASP A 108 -10.19 -11.79 -19.19
N PHE A 109 -8.98 -12.36 -19.18
CA PHE A 109 -8.17 -12.48 -17.96
C PHE A 109 -7.73 -11.09 -17.50
N GLU A 110 -8.47 -10.50 -16.55
CA GLU A 110 -8.01 -9.27 -15.90
C GLU A 110 -6.86 -9.61 -14.95
N ALA A 111 -5.66 -9.13 -15.29
CA ALA A 111 -4.48 -9.37 -14.49
C ALA A 111 -4.66 -8.83 -13.06
N PRO A 112 -4.23 -9.57 -12.03
CA PRO A 112 -4.35 -9.15 -10.66
C PRO A 112 -3.55 -7.86 -10.43
N THR A 113 -4.06 -7.04 -9.51
CA THR A 113 -3.48 -5.72 -9.24
C THR A 113 -3.03 -5.64 -7.80
N ILE A 114 -1.94 -4.90 -7.58
CA ILE A 114 -1.24 -4.88 -6.30
C ILE A 114 -2.18 -4.30 -5.23
N PRO A 115 -2.52 -5.07 -4.17
CA PRO A 115 -3.39 -4.57 -3.11
C PRO A 115 -2.58 -3.73 -2.11
N TYR A 116 -2.16 -2.52 -2.52
CA TYR A 116 -1.33 -1.61 -1.71
C TYR A 116 -1.90 -1.38 -0.30
N HIS A 117 -3.23 -1.24 -0.19
CA HIS A 117 -3.94 -1.02 1.07
C HIS A 117 -3.87 -2.17 2.09
N LYS A 118 -3.46 -3.38 1.69
CA LYS A 118 -3.27 -4.54 2.58
C LYS A 118 -1.79 -4.80 2.84
N GLU A 119 -0.99 -4.82 1.78
CA GLU A 119 0.42 -5.24 1.89
C GLU A 119 1.29 -4.18 2.55
N VAL A 120 1.11 -2.89 2.20
CA VAL A 120 1.92 -1.81 2.81
C VAL A 120 1.71 -1.72 4.32
N PRO A 121 0.46 -1.68 4.86
CA PRO A 121 0.25 -1.70 6.30
C PRO A 121 0.81 -2.93 7.00
N ARG A 122 0.73 -4.11 6.37
CA ARG A 122 1.22 -5.37 6.93
C ARG A 122 2.73 -5.35 7.10
N ILE A 123 3.46 -4.95 6.07
CA ILE A 123 4.94 -4.83 6.10
C ILE A 123 5.36 -3.80 7.16
N LEU A 124 4.68 -2.66 7.21
CA LEU A 124 4.93 -1.61 8.21
C LEU A 124 4.66 -2.09 9.64
N PHE A 125 3.62 -2.90 9.84
CA PHE A 125 3.30 -3.47 11.14
C PHE A 125 4.37 -4.45 11.63
N PHE A 126 4.88 -5.33 10.76
CA PHE A 126 6.01 -6.21 11.11
C PHE A 126 7.29 -5.41 11.39
N GLY A 127 7.52 -4.31 10.65
CA GLY A 127 8.59 -3.36 10.96
C GLY A 127 8.43 -2.72 12.35
N LEU A 128 7.21 -2.32 12.72
CA LEU A 128 6.89 -1.81 14.06
C LEU A 128 7.17 -2.85 15.14
N LEU A 129 6.78 -4.11 14.94
CA LEU A 129 7.09 -5.18 15.89
C LEU A 129 8.60 -5.38 16.02
N GLY A 130 9.35 -5.38 14.92
CA GLY A 130 10.81 -5.48 14.93
C GLY A 130 11.46 -4.36 15.73
N VAL A 131 11.10 -3.10 15.45
CA VAL A 131 11.63 -1.94 16.17
C VAL A 131 11.20 -1.93 17.64
N THR A 132 10.00 -2.38 17.97
CA THR A 132 9.52 -2.39 19.36
C THR A 132 10.21 -3.47 20.19
N TYR A 133 10.39 -4.66 19.61
CA TYR A 133 10.87 -5.83 20.33
C TYR A 133 12.39 -6.07 20.21
N PHE A 134 13.15 -5.28 19.44
CA PHE A 134 14.58 -5.53 19.24
C PHE A 134 15.39 -5.57 20.55
N ILE A 135 15.07 -4.70 21.52
CA ILE A 135 15.72 -4.66 22.84
C ILE A 135 15.11 -5.70 23.78
N LEU A 136 13.81 -5.93 23.67
CA LEU A 136 13.03 -6.71 24.63
C LEU A 136 13.20 -8.21 24.42
N ALA A 137 13.15 -8.64 23.16
CA ALA A 137 13.19 -10.04 22.75
C ALA A 137 13.94 -10.12 21.41
N PRO A 138 15.29 -10.07 21.41
CA PRO A 138 16.09 -10.02 20.19
C PRO A 138 15.89 -11.25 19.29
N LEU A 139 15.36 -12.36 19.84
CA LEU A 139 15.01 -13.55 19.09
C LEU A 139 13.91 -13.31 18.03
N ILE A 140 13.13 -12.23 18.12
CA ILE A 140 12.15 -11.88 17.06
C ILE A 140 12.83 -11.45 15.75
N LEU A 141 14.04 -10.89 15.83
CA LEU A 141 14.77 -10.34 14.69
C LEU A 141 15.10 -11.39 13.62
N PRO A 142 15.67 -12.58 13.94
CA PRO A 142 15.93 -13.58 12.91
C PRO A 142 14.64 -14.06 12.21
N PHE A 143 13.52 -14.20 12.92
CA PHE A 143 12.24 -14.57 12.29
C PHE A 143 11.72 -13.50 11.35
N LEU A 144 11.86 -12.22 11.73
CA LEU A 144 11.52 -11.08 10.88
C LEU A 144 12.47 -10.94 9.69
N LEU A 145 13.77 -11.18 9.88
CA LEU A 145 14.76 -11.15 8.80
C LEU A 145 14.40 -12.17 7.72
N ILE A 146 14.08 -13.41 8.12
CA ILE A 146 13.62 -14.45 7.19
C ILE A 146 12.35 -14.00 6.47
N TYR A 147 11.39 -13.40 7.17
CA TYR A 147 10.18 -12.83 6.59
C TYR A 147 10.50 -11.77 5.51
N PHE A 148 11.36 -10.80 5.82
CA PHE A 148 11.72 -9.75 4.87
C PHE A 148 12.55 -10.28 3.67
N CYS A 149 13.45 -11.23 3.88
CA CYS A 149 14.23 -11.86 2.82
C CYS A 149 13.33 -12.66 1.85
N LEU A 150 12.44 -13.50 2.39
CA LEU A 150 11.48 -14.25 1.57
C LEU A 150 10.51 -13.31 0.87
N GLY A 151 10.01 -12.30 1.58
CA GLY A 151 9.14 -11.27 1.02
C GLY A 151 9.81 -10.54 -0.15
N TYR A 152 11.07 -10.14 -0.01
CA TYR A 152 11.82 -9.48 -1.09
C TYR A 152 11.88 -10.35 -2.36
N ILE A 153 12.24 -11.62 -2.24
CA ILE A 153 12.35 -12.53 -3.38
C ILE A 153 10.98 -12.74 -4.04
N ILE A 154 9.93 -12.98 -3.24
CA ILE A 154 8.60 -13.33 -3.71
C ILE A 154 7.91 -12.10 -4.34
N TYR A 155 7.86 -10.96 -3.65
CA TYR A 155 7.25 -9.76 -4.22
C TYR A 155 8.03 -9.25 -5.43
N ARG A 156 9.36 -9.37 -5.47
CA ARG A 156 10.12 -9.05 -6.69
C ARG A 156 9.68 -9.89 -7.88
N ASN A 157 9.51 -11.19 -7.69
CA ASN A 157 9.01 -12.07 -8.75
C ASN A 157 7.58 -11.69 -9.18
N GLN A 158 6.69 -11.45 -8.23
CA GLN A 158 5.30 -11.11 -8.54
C GLN A 158 5.15 -9.75 -9.21
N LEU A 159 5.93 -8.74 -8.81
CA LEU A 159 5.92 -7.43 -9.43
C LEU A 159 6.41 -7.47 -10.89
N LEU A 160 7.26 -8.43 -11.24
CA LEU A 160 7.77 -8.59 -12.61
C LEU A 160 6.85 -9.42 -13.51
N TYR A 161 6.20 -10.46 -12.99
CA TYR A 161 5.51 -11.46 -13.81
C TYR A 161 3.99 -11.55 -13.62
N VAL A 162 3.44 -11.00 -12.55
CA VAL A 162 2.05 -11.26 -12.14
C VAL A 162 1.24 -9.98 -12.08
N TYR A 163 1.77 -8.99 -11.37
CA TYR A 163 1.04 -7.79 -11.03
C TYR A 163 1.11 -6.74 -12.13
N VAL A 164 -0.06 -6.22 -12.52
CA VAL A 164 -0.16 -5.04 -13.40
C VAL A 164 -0.60 -3.83 -12.55
N PRO A 165 0.20 -2.75 -12.48
CA PRO A 165 -0.17 -1.57 -11.73
C PRO A 165 -1.35 -0.84 -12.41
N LYS A 166 -2.47 -0.63 -11.69
CA LYS A 166 -3.61 0.16 -12.21
C LYS A 166 -3.30 1.66 -12.29
N PHE A 167 -2.39 2.13 -11.47
CA PHE A 167 -2.01 3.53 -11.37
C PHE A 167 -0.57 3.66 -10.90
N GLU A 168 0.05 4.76 -11.29
CA GLU A 168 1.40 5.12 -10.88
C GLU A 168 1.35 5.90 -9.57
N THR A 169 1.94 5.35 -8.50
CA THR A 169 1.95 5.95 -7.18
C THR A 169 3.05 6.96 -6.96
N ARG A 170 4.08 7.02 -7.83
CA ARG A 170 5.15 8.03 -7.77
C ARG A 170 5.88 8.11 -6.41
N GLY A 171 5.86 7.03 -5.63
CA GLY A 171 6.45 7.00 -4.29
C GLY A 171 5.65 7.74 -3.21
N GLU A 172 4.38 8.09 -3.45
CA GLU A 172 3.56 8.88 -2.52
C GLU A 172 3.26 8.17 -1.18
N PHE A 173 3.52 6.86 -1.12
CA PHE A 173 3.48 6.04 0.11
C PHE A 173 4.73 6.20 0.99
N TRP A 174 5.84 6.73 0.46
CA TRP A 174 7.10 6.84 1.19
C TRP A 174 7.03 7.76 2.42
N PRO A 175 6.41 8.96 2.36
CA PRO A 175 6.21 9.78 3.55
C PRO A 175 5.40 9.05 4.64
N THR A 176 4.42 8.25 4.22
CA THR A 176 3.63 7.41 5.11
C THR A 176 4.56 6.41 5.81
N VAL A 177 5.32 5.61 5.05
CA VAL A 177 6.31 4.65 5.58
C VAL A 177 7.25 5.32 6.59
N HIS A 178 7.86 6.45 6.22
CA HIS A 178 8.79 7.18 7.08
C HIS A 178 8.14 7.61 8.41
N ASN A 179 6.98 8.26 8.36
CA ASN A 179 6.27 8.71 9.56
C ASN A 179 5.93 7.54 10.49
N TYR A 180 5.57 6.37 9.94
CA TYR A 180 5.30 5.18 10.75
C TYR A 180 6.56 4.55 11.35
N THR A 181 7.70 4.59 10.66
CA THR A 181 8.99 4.17 11.23
C THR A 181 9.43 5.11 12.36
N ILE A 182 9.23 6.43 12.21
CA ILE A 182 9.47 7.38 13.30
C ILE A 182 8.53 7.11 14.47
N PHE A 183 7.24 6.84 14.21
CA PHE A 183 6.29 6.47 15.25
C PHE A 183 6.72 5.19 16.00
N SER A 184 7.19 4.14 15.31
CA SER A 184 7.64 2.92 15.98
C SER A 184 8.90 3.15 16.82
N LEU A 185 9.82 4.01 16.38
CA LEU A 185 10.98 4.42 17.19
C LEU A 185 10.57 5.18 18.45
N ILE A 186 9.65 6.14 18.34
CA ILE A 186 9.14 6.89 19.51
C ILE A 186 8.40 5.95 20.47
N LEU A 187 7.58 5.04 19.94
CA LEU A 187 6.90 4.03 20.73
C LEU A 187 7.90 3.16 21.51
N MET A 188 8.97 2.70 20.85
CA MET A 188 10.06 1.96 21.48
C MET A 188 10.72 2.79 22.60
N HIS A 189 11.05 4.06 22.37
CA HIS A 189 11.62 4.92 23.41
C HIS A 189 10.72 5.05 24.63
N ILE A 190 9.41 5.24 24.44
CA ILE A 190 8.43 5.33 25.54
C ILE A 190 8.42 4.04 26.36
N ILE A 191 8.40 2.88 25.70
CA ILE A 191 8.40 1.57 26.37
C ILE A 191 9.69 1.38 27.17
N VAL A 192 10.85 1.69 26.57
CA VAL A 192 12.16 1.51 27.21
C VAL A 192 12.34 2.46 28.41
N ILE A 193 11.88 3.72 28.30
CA ILE A 193 11.81 4.66 29.44
C ILE A 193 10.96 4.05 30.57
N GLY A 194 9.80 3.48 30.24
CA GLY A 194 8.96 2.79 31.22
C GLY A 194 9.67 1.62 31.90
N ILE A 195 10.41 0.79 31.15
CA ILE A 195 11.14 -0.37 31.69
C ILE A 195 12.26 0.08 32.63
N PHE A 196 13.08 1.06 32.24
CA PHE A 196 14.16 1.56 33.09
C PHE A 196 13.64 2.34 34.30
N GLY A 197 12.49 3.01 34.16
CA GLY A 197 11.77 3.61 35.28
C GLY A 197 11.39 2.58 36.34
N MET A 198 10.86 1.41 35.93
CA MET A 198 10.55 0.32 36.86
C MET A 198 11.80 -0.29 37.51
N LYS A 199 12.89 -0.44 36.74
CA LYS A 199 14.16 -1.01 37.25
C LYS A 199 14.98 -0.05 38.13
N LYS A 200 14.48 1.16 38.42
CA LYS A 200 15.16 2.20 39.23
C LYS A 200 16.58 2.52 38.71
N LEU A 201 16.74 2.60 37.39
CA LEU A 201 18.01 2.98 36.74
C LEU A 201 17.88 4.40 36.14
N PRO A 202 18.00 5.47 36.95
CA PRO A 202 17.70 6.83 36.52
C PRO A 202 18.66 7.34 35.43
N ILE A 203 19.93 6.89 35.46
CA ILE A 203 20.95 7.27 34.49
C ILE A 203 20.59 6.76 33.09
N ALA A 204 20.14 5.51 32.98
CA ALA A 204 19.75 4.91 31.70
C ALA A 204 18.49 5.58 31.11
N SER A 205 17.48 5.84 31.96
CA SER A 205 16.27 6.57 31.54
C SER A 205 16.58 8.00 31.06
N GLY A 206 17.49 8.69 31.77
CA GLY A 206 17.94 10.03 31.40
C GLY A 206 18.62 10.12 30.04
N LEU A 207 19.32 9.07 29.59
CA LEU A 207 20.00 9.05 28.29
C LEU A 207 19.05 8.83 27.09
N ILE A 208 17.89 8.22 27.30
CA ILE A 208 16.91 7.94 26.23
C ILE A 208 16.06 9.18 25.91
N LEU A 209 15.90 10.08 26.87
CA LEU A 209 15.15 11.32 26.69
C LEU A 209 15.78 12.22 25.60
N PRO A 210 17.10 12.52 25.61
CA PRO A 210 17.77 13.19 24.49
C PRO A 210 17.62 12.47 23.16
N LEU A 211 17.69 11.14 23.15
CA LEU A 211 17.54 10.34 21.92
C LEU A 211 16.13 10.48 21.32
N SER A 212 15.11 10.51 22.17
CA SER A 212 13.71 10.75 21.77
C SER A 212 13.54 12.13 21.14
N ILE A 213 14.12 13.16 21.77
CA ILE A 213 14.08 14.53 21.26
C ILE A 213 14.82 14.62 19.93
N ALA A 214 16.02 14.03 19.82
CA ALA A 214 16.79 13.99 18.59
C ALA A 214 16.02 13.31 17.44
N THR A 215 15.28 12.24 17.73
CA THR A 215 14.44 11.54 16.74
C THR A 215 13.30 12.44 16.22
N LEU A 216 12.67 13.20 17.11
CA LEU A 216 11.62 14.16 16.73
C LEU A 216 12.19 15.31 15.90
N LEU A 217 13.33 15.88 16.31
CA LEU A 217 14.02 16.93 15.55
C LEU A 217 14.45 16.43 14.16
N PHE A 218 14.92 15.19 14.06
CA PHE A 218 15.25 14.55 12.80
C PHE A 218 14.02 14.39 11.90
N ASN A 219 12.88 13.98 12.45
CA ASN A 219 11.63 13.90 11.69
C ASN A 219 11.18 15.28 11.19
N GLU A 220 11.21 16.31 12.03
CA GLU A 220 10.90 17.69 11.64
C GLU A 220 11.83 18.19 10.52
N TYR A 221 13.13 17.91 10.62
CA TYR A 221 14.09 18.24 9.57
C TYR A 221 13.75 17.52 8.26
N CYS A 222 13.48 16.20 8.32
CA CYS A 222 13.14 15.40 7.15
C CYS A 222 11.83 15.87 6.51
N GLN A 223 10.82 16.20 7.30
CA GLN A 223 9.56 16.72 6.79
C GLN A 223 9.77 18.08 6.12
N LYS A 224 10.47 19.03 6.74
CA LYS A 224 10.71 20.35 6.12
C LYS A 224 11.57 20.27 4.86
N ARG A 225 12.55 19.36 4.82
CA ARG A 225 13.50 19.26 3.70
C ARG A 225 12.99 18.41 2.53
N PHE A 226 12.41 17.24 2.81
CA PHE A 226 12.12 16.23 1.79
C PHE A 226 10.63 16.08 1.47
N PHE A 227 9.72 16.39 2.39
CA PHE A 227 8.28 16.27 2.13
C PHE A 227 7.79 17.12 0.93
N PRO A 228 8.28 18.35 0.70
CA PRO A 228 7.86 19.15 -0.45
C PRO A 228 8.11 18.47 -1.80
N ILE A 229 9.14 17.61 -1.90
CA ILE A 229 9.49 16.87 -3.12
C ILE A 229 8.37 15.88 -3.51
N PHE A 230 7.61 15.39 -2.54
CA PHE A 230 6.49 14.47 -2.79
C PHE A 230 5.17 15.20 -3.12
N GLN A 231 5.09 16.51 -2.89
CA GLN A 231 3.88 17.30 -3.14
C GLN A 231 3.85 17.88 -4.56
N GLY A 232 5.00 18.25 -5.11
CA GLY A 232 5.08 18.89 -6.41
C GLY A 232 6.37 18.57 -7.15
N TYR A 233 6.34 18.77 -8.46
CA TYR A 233 7.52 18.60 -9.30
C TYR A 233 8.37 19.88 -9.31
N PRO A 234 9.70 19.77 -9.27
CA PRO A 234 10.56 20.93 -9.44
C PRO A 234 10.40 21.49 -10.86
N VAL A 235 10.22 22.81 -10.95
CA VAL A 235 10.01 23.53 -12.22
C VAL A 235 11.14 23.29 -13.21
N GLU A 236 12.37 23.17 -12.74
CA GLU A 236 13.54 22.87 -13.57
C GLU A 236 13.40 21.54 -14.34
N CYS A 237 12.91 20.48 -13.69
CA CYS A 237 12.67 19.20 -14.36
C CYS A 237 11.54 19.30 -15.39
N LEU A 238 10.50 20.10 -15.10
CA LEU A 238 9.41 20.34 -16.05
C LEU A 238 9.91 21.09 -17.28
N ILE A 239 10.66 22.19 -17.12
CA ILE A 239 11.25 22.95 -18.24
C ILE A 239 12.17 22.07 -19.09
N LYS A 240 13.01 21.25 -18.44
CA LYS A 240 13.90 20.33 -19.15
C LYS A 240 13.11 19.34 -19.99
N LYS A 241 12.07 18.73 -19.39
CA LYS A 241 11.21 17.77 -20.08
C LYS A 241 10.43 18.42 -21.22
N ASP A 242 9.90 19.62 -21.03
CA ASP A 242 9.20 20.37 -22.09
C ASP A 242 10.12 20.67 -23.29
N ARG A 243 11.38 21.02 -23.04
CA ARG A 243 12.39 21.22 -24.12
C ARG A 243 12.71 19.92 -24.85
N GLU A 244 12.76 18.79 -24.15
CA GLU A 244 12.95 17.48 -24.77
C GLU A 244 11.72 17.10 -25.63
N ASP A 245 10.52 17.36 -25.12
CA ASP A 245 9.26 17.05 -25.80
C ASP A 245 9.04 17.96 -27.04
N GLN A 246 9.55 19.20 -27.06
CA GLN A 246 9.54 20.08 -28.24
C GLN A 246 10.27 19.50 -29.46
N ASN A 247 11.34 18.73 -29.22
CA ASN A 247 12.14 18.13 -30.27
C ASN A 247 11.60 16.74 -30.69
N ASN A 248 10.51 16.26 -30.06
CA ASN A 248 9.96 14.94 -30.31
C ASN A 248 8.97 14.98 -31.48
N PRO A 249 9.23 14.24 -32.59
CA PRO A 249 8.34 14.24 -33.76
C PRO A 249 6.94 13.67 -33.48
N ASN A 250 6.77 12.88 -32.42
CA ASN A 250 5.51 12.23 -32.08
C ASN A 250 4.58 13.10 -31.22
N MET A 251 4.92 14.37 -30.99
CA MET A 251 4.17 15.24 -30.08
C MET A 251 2.76 15.60 -30.60
N SER A 252 2.57 15.68 -31.92
CA SER A 252 1.25 15.89 -32.52
C SER A 252 0.28 14.75 -32.21
N GLU A 253 0.71 13.51 -32.36
CA GLU A 253 -0.09 12.32 -32.03
C GLU A 253 -0.43 12.26 -30.53
N PHE A 254 0.46 12.74 -29.67
CA PHE A 254 0.20 12.85 -28.23
C PHE A 254 -0.95 13.82 -27.94
N TYR A 255 -0.98 15.00 -28.57
CA TYR A 255 -2.08 15.96 -28.38
C TYR A 255 -3.42 15.40 -28.86
N ASP A 256 -3.44 14.65 -29.96
CA ASP A 256 -4.66 13.97 -30.44
C ASP A 256 -5.17 12.91 -29.46
N LYS A 257 -4.25 12.15 -28.83
CA LYS A 257 -4.59 11.20 -27.76
C LYS A 257 -5.09 11.92 -26.51
N LEU A 258 -4.47 13.04 -26.13
CA LEU A 258 -4.83 13.83 -24.94
C LEU A 258 -6.28 14.33 -25.02
N ASN A 259 -6.71 14.80 -26.19
CA ASN A 259 -8.08 15.26 -26.43
C ASN A 259 -9.14 14.18 -26.16
N LYS A 260 -8.78 12.89 -26.28
CA LYS A 260 -9.71 11.76 -26.05
C LYS A 260 -9.48 11.05 -24.71
N ALA A 261 -8.44 11.41 -23.96
CA ALA A 261 -7.96 10.65 -22.80
C ALA A 261 -8.90 10.71 -21.60
N TYR A 262 -9.57 11.84 -21.37
CA TYR A 262 -10.41 12.09 -20.19
C TYR A 262 -11.91 12.09 -20.49
N ASN A 263 -12.32 11.49 -21.61
CA ASN A 263 -13.73 11.27 -21.89
C ASN A 263 -14.32 10.27 -20.88
N ASP A 264 -15.59 10.47 -20.53
CA ASP A 264 -16.30 9.55 -19.65
C ASP A 264 -16.25 8.13 -20.24
N PRO A 265 -15.89 7.10 -19.46
CA PRO A 265 -15.91 5.71 -19.92
C PRO A 265 -17.24 5.29 -20.57
N ALA A 266 -18.38 5.87 -20.15
CA ALA A 266 -19.68 5.63 -20.74
C ALA A 266 -19.85 6.23 -22.15
N LEU A 267 -19.04 7.24 -22.50
CA LEU A 267 -19.02 7.88 -23.82
C LEU A 267 -17.98 7.27 -24.76
N MET A 268 -17.15 6.33 -24.28
CA MET A 268 -16.18 5.63 -25.13
C MET A 268 -16.90 4.62 -26.04
N PRO A 269 -16.49 4.49 -27.32
CA PRO A 269 -17.10 3.52 -28.22
C PRO A 269 -16.88 2.11 -27.68
N ILE A 270 -17.97 1.36 -27.49
CA ILE A 270 -17.94 -0.03 -27.06
C ILE A 270 -17.14 -0.82 -28.10
N LYS A 271 -15.93 -1.24 -27.74
CA LYS A 271 -15.13 -2.15 -28.58
C LYS A 271 -15.75 -3.53 -28.47
N TYR A 272 -16.67 -3.85 -29.38
CA TYR A 272 -17.08 -5.24 -29.58
C TYR A 272 -15.86 -6.03 -30.07
N SER A 273 -15.37 -6.96 -29.25
CA SER A 273 -14.41 -7.95 -29.72
C SER A 273 -15.10 -8.77 -30.82
N GLY A 274 -14.70 -8.52 -32.06
CA GLY A 274 -15.25 -9.21 -33.22
C GLY A 274 -14.90 -10.69 -33.14
N ARG A 275 -15.80 -11.51 -32.61
CA ARG A 275 -15.73 -12.97 -32.77
C ARG A 275 -16.00 -13.28 -34.25
N PRO A 276 -15.09 -13.87 -35.04
CA PRO A 276 -15.32 -14.14 -36.46
C PRO A 276 -16.27 -15.33 -36.70
N ARG A 277 -17.20 -15.61 -35.77
CA ARG A 277 -18.04 -16.82 -35.84
C ARG A 277 -19.44 -16.69 -35.26
N SER A 278 -20.02 -15.50 -35.22
CA SER A 278 -21.47 -15.36 -34.96
C SER A 278 -22.10 -14.49 -36.05
N ARG A 279 -22.90 -15.13 -36.93
CA ARG A 279 -23.90 -14.44 -37.75
C ARG A 279 -24.95 -13.82 -36.83
N ARG A 280 -24.65 -12.65 -36.27
CA ARG A 280 -25.64 -11.71 -35.76
C ARG A 280 -25.16 -10.31 -36.09
N THR A 281 -25.56 -9.85 -37.26
CA THR A 281 -25.48 -8.43 -37.65
C THR A 281 -26.34 -7.60 -36.69
N PRO A 282 -25.86 -6.45 -36.19
CA PRO A 282 -26.71 -5.50 -35.48
C PRO A 282 -27.73 -4.88 -36.45
N LEU A 283 -28.99 -4.78 -36.02
CA LEU A 283 -30.15 -4.35 -36.82
C LEU A 283 -30.21 -2.84 -37.15
N LEU A 284 -29.13 -2.09 -36.94
CA LEU A 284 -29.05 -0.67 -37.28
C LEU A 284 -27.77 -0.41 -38.08
N SER A 285 -27.85 -0.70 -39.38
CA SER A 285 -26.88 -0.24 -40.38
C SER A 285 -27.61 0.19 -41.64
N SER A 286 -28.27 1.34 -41.54
CA SER A 286 -28.65 2.20 -42.64
C SER A 286 -28.71 3.60 -42.02
N GLU A 287 -27.61 4.36 -41.97
CA GLU A 287 -27.46 5.46 -42.93
C GLU A 287 -26.03 6.02 -43.03
N SER A 288 -25.03 5.54 -42.27
CA SER A 288 -23.68 6.16 -42.29
C SER A 288 -22.68 5.53 -43.27
N GLN A 289 -23.02 4.42 -43.95
CA GLN A 289 -22.10 3.74 -44.88
C GLN A 289 -22.02 4.37 -46.28
N ASN A 290 -22.90 5.30 -46.64
CA ASN A 290 -22.85 5.94 -47.96
C ASN A 290 -21.86 7.12 -48.03
N SER A 291 -21.50 7.76 -46.92
CA SER A 291 -20.56 8.89 -46.95
C SER A 291 -19.09 8.45 -46.98
N ALA A 292 -18.75 7.25 -46.50
CA ALA A 292 -17.38 6.74 -46.49
C ALA A 292 -16.97 5.99 -47.77
N ARG A 293 -17.93 5.64 -48.65
CA ARG A 293 -17.65 4.96 -49.93
C ARG A 293 -17.37 5.92 -51.08
N GLU A 294 -17.85 7.16 -51.02
CA GLU A 294 -17.54 8.16 -52.06
C GLU A 294 -16.15 8.78 -51.89
N SER A 295 -15.63 8.91 -50.66
CA SER A 295 -14.27 9.46 -50.44
C SER A 295 -13.15 8.48 -50.79
N GLN A 296 -13.35 7.17 -50.63
CA GLN A 296 -12.35 6.16 -50.98
C GLN A 296 -12.25 5.86 -52.48
N SER A 297 -13.23 6.27 -53.30
CA SER A 297 -13.20 6.03 -54.74
C SER A 297 -12.50 7.15 -55.53
N GLN A 298 -12.21 8.31 -54.93
CA GLN A 298 -11.49 9.41 -55.58
C GLN A 298 -9.97 9.37 -55.39
N ASP A 299 -9.45 8.76 -54.30
CA ASP A 299 -8.00 8.71 -54.03
C ASP A 299 -7.26 7.51 -54.68
N MET A 300 -7.91 6.75 -55.56
CA MET A 300 -7.30 5.61 -56.28
C MET A 300 -7.17 5.83 -57.79
N LEU A 301 -7.43 7.05 -58.28
CA LEU A 301 -7.10 7.49 -59.63
C LEU A 301 -6.63 8.95 -59.59
N VAL A 302 -5.32 9.13 -59.33
CA VAL A 302 -4.36 10.12 -59.87
C VAL A 302 -3.15 10.18 -58.93
#